data_AF-A0A1J6IZD6-F1
#
_entry.id   AF-A0A1J6IZD6-F1
#
_cell.length_a   1.000
_cell.length_b   1.000
_cell.length_c   1.000
_cell.angle_alpha   90.00
_cell.angle_beta   90.00
_cell.angle_gamma   90.00
#
_symmetry.space_group_name_H-M   'P 1'
#
loop_
_entity.id
_entity.type
_entity.pdbx_description
1 polymer ?
#
loop_
_entity_poly.entity_id
_entity_poly.type
_entity_poly.pdbx_seq_one_letter_code
_entity_poly.pdbx_strand_id
1 'polypeptide(L)'
;MWKLKQPLFEQFAVLLSVRIVWAFAALLTVAGAYQNRTLQTQFSCRVDRSGLVSGASWIRFPYPLQWGTLNADAGEVFLMLAAPFVSLIESTGRFIAAARYGSATYCPASFLSRSAGWLGLGMLLNGLWGTDSGATVSV
;
A
#
# COMPACT_ATOMS: atom_id res chain seq x y z
N MET A 1 5.80 -12.65 35.16
CA MET A 1 5.91 -12.93 33.72
C MET A 1 4.57 -12.60 33.07
N TRP A 2 4.40 -11.37 32.58
CA TRP A 2 3.09 -10.85 32.15
C TRP A 2 2.74 -11.37 30.75
N LYS A 3 1.83 -12.35 30.70
CA LYS A 3 1.19 -12.80 29.45
C LYS A 3 0.05 -11.83 29.10
N LEU A 4 0.37 -10.67 28.55
CA LEU A 4 -0.66 -9.90 27.85
C LEU A 4 -1.02 -10.63 26.55
N LYS A 5 -2.32 -10.81 26.30
CA LYS A 5 -2.87 -11.09 24.96
C LYS A 5 -2.47 -9.91 24.05
N GLN A 6 -1.37 -10.00 23.29
CA GLN A 6 -0.89 -8.91 22.42
C GLN A 6 -1.04 -9.13 20.90
N PRO A 7 -1.99 -9.91 20.34
CA PRO A 7 -2.08 -10.05 18.88
C PRO A 7 -2.40 -8.71 18.19
N LEU A 8 -3.11 -7.81 18.88
CA LEU A 8 -3.45 -6.49 18.33
C LEU A 8 -2.24 -5.56 18.22
N PHE A 9 -1.31 -5.61 19.17
CA PHE A 9 -0.17 -4.68 19.14
C PHE A 9 0.84 -5.07 18.06
N GLU A 10 1.06 -6.38 17.85
CA GLU A 10 1.92 -6.88 16.77
C GLU A 10 1.35 -6.58 15.38
N GLN A 11 0.05 -6.73 15.19
CA GLN A 11 -0.60 -6.53 13.89
C GLN A 11 -0.74 -5.03 13.51
N PHE A 12 -0.91 -4.15 14.50
CA PHE A 12 -1.10 -2.71 14.27
C PHE A 12 0.13 -1.85 14.61
N ALA A 13 1.27 -2.45 14.94
CA ALA A 13 2.48 -1.74 15.38
C ALA A 13 2.89 -0.60 14.45
N VAL A 14 2.90 -0.86 13.14
CA VAL A 14 3.31 0.14 12.12
C VAL A 14 2.30 1.30 12.03
N LEU A 15 1.00 1.02 12.10
CA LEU A 15 -0.02 2.07 12.07
C LEU A 15 0.02 2.94 13.33
N LEU A 16 0.26 2.31 14.49
CA LEU A 16 0.43 3.02 15.76
C LEU A 16 1.70 3.88 15.77
N SER A 17 2.83 3.37 15.26
CA SER A 17 4.08 4.13 15.20
C SER A 17 3.96 5.34 14.29
N VAL A 18 3.36 5.19 13.09
CA VAL A 18 3.11 6.30 12.17
C VAL A 18 2.25 7.37 12.82
N ARG A 19 1.16 6.99 13.52
CA ARG A 19 0.29 7.94 14.24
C ARG A 19 1.05 8.72 15.31
N ILE A 20 1.88 8.05 16.10
CA ILE A 20 2.65 8.68 17.19
C ILE A 20 3.67 9.67 16.60
N VAL A 21 4.41 9.28 15.57
CA VAL A 21 5.40 10.14 14.89
C VAL A 21 4.72 11.37 14.29
N TRP A 22 3.58 11.20 13.63
CA TRP A 22 2.80 12.32 13.08
C TRP A 22 2.28 13.27 14.16
N ALA A 23 1.77 12.73 15.28
CA ALA A 23 1.32 13.55 16.40
C ALA A 23 2.46 14.36 17.02
N PHE A 24 3.65 13.74 17.17
CA PHE A 24 4.85 14.42 17.63
C PHE A 24 5.29 15.53 16.68
N ALA A 25 5.30 15.28 15.37
CA ALA A 25 5.61 16.28 14.36
C ALA A 25 4.63 17.47 14.37
N ALA A 26 3.33 17.20 14.55
CA ALA A 26 2.31 18.23 14.69
C ALA A 26 2.53 19.07 15.96
N LEU A 27 2.86 18.45 17.09
CA LEU A 27 3.12 19.14 18.34
C LEU A 27 4.37 20.05 18.22
N LEU A 28 5.45 19.56 17.62
CA LEU A 28 6.65 20.37 17.34
C LEU A 28 6.37 21.53 16.37
N THR A 29 5.43 21.34 15.44
CA THR A 29 5.01 22.38 14.51
C THR A 29 4.27 23.51 15.25
N VAL A 30 3.34 23.17 16.15
CA VAL A 30 2.59 24.15 16.97
C VAL A 30 3.49 24.83 18.00
N ALA A 31 4.45 24.11 18.58
CA ALA A 31 5.43 24.65 19.53
C ALA A 31 6.43 25.65 18.90
N GLY A 32 6.40 25.83 17.57
CA GLY A 32 7.22 26.84 16.88
C GLY A 32 8.70 26.45 16.73
N ALA A 33 9.09 25.21 17.03
CA ALA A 33 10.49 24.76 17.05
C ALA A 33 11.24 24.98 15.71
N TYR A 34 10.50 25.01 14.60
CA TYR A 34 11.05 25.17 13.25
C TYR A 34 10.76 26.52 12.58
N GLN A 35 10.21 27.52 13.29
CA GLN A 35 9.85 28.83 12.69
C GLN A 35 11.06 29.63 12.20
N ASN A 36 12.21 29.53 12.88
CA ASN A 36 13.44 30.28 12.57
C ASN A 36 14.50 29.46 11.80
N ARG A 37 14.11 28.33 11.19
CA ARG A 37 15.02 27.47 10.41
C ARG A 37 14.94 27.76 8.91
N THR A 38 15.91 27.29 8.14
CA THR A 38 15.94 27.47 6.68
C THR A 38 14.68 26.89 6.02
N LEU A 39 14.26 27.47 4.89
CA LEU A 39 13.01 27.08 4.22
C LEU A 39 12.96 25.59 3.84
N GLN A 40 14.08 25.00 3.42
CA GLN A 40 14.16 23.56 3.14
C GLN A 40 13.82 22.71 4.37
N THR A 41 14.35 23.06 5.54
CA THR A 41 14.04 22.36 6.79
C THR A 41 12.59 22.57 7.21
N GLN A 42 12.01 23.75 6.95
CA GLN A 42 10.59 24.00 7.21
C GLN A 42 9.66 23.17 6.32
N PHE A 43 10.01 22.94 5.05
CA PHE A 43 9.20 22.12 4.14
C PHE A 43 9.19 20.63 4.51
N SER A 44 10.31 20.10 5.01
CA SER A 44 10.41 18.68 5.37
C SER A 44 9.88 18.37 6.78
N CYS A 45 10.10 19.27 7.74
CA CYS A 45 9.83 19.00 9.16
C CYS A 45 8.48 19.52 9.66
N ARG A 46 7.77 20.38 8.91
CA ARG A 46 6.47 20.93 9.33
C ARG A 46 5.30 20.25 8.64
N VAL A 47 4.23 20.06 9.41
CA VAL A 47 2.99 19.44 8.94
C VAL A 47 2.13 20.38 8.07
N ASP A 48 2.19 21.70 8.29
CA ASP A 48 1.29 22.69 7.68
C ASP A 48 1.71 23.21 6.30
N ARG A 49 2.97 22.99 5.89
CA ARG A 49 3.57 23.67 4.73
C ARG A 49 3.18 23.12 3.36
N SER A 50 2.58 21.93 3.30
CA SER A 50 2.31 21.27 2.02
C SER A 50 1.15 21.90 1.24
N GLY A 51 0.23 22.62 1.91
CA GLY A 51 -0.95 23.22 1.27
C GLY A 51 -1.92 22.21 0.63
N LEU A 52 -1.61 20.91 0.70
CA LEU A 52 -2.34 19.83 0.04
C LEU A 52 -3.81 19.78 0.48
N VAL A 53 -4.07 19.96 1.78
CA VAL A 53 -5.42 19.92 2.34
C VAL A 53 -6.26 21.12 1.89
N SER A 54 -5.64 22.30 1.79
CA SER A 54 -6.35 23.52 1.38
C SER A 54 -6.55 23.62 -0.14
N GLY A 55 -5.65 23.01 -0.93
CA GLY A 55 -5.71 23.04 -2.39
C GLY A 55 -6.45 21.86 -3.02
N ALA A 56 -6.79 20.82 -2.24
CA ALA A 56 -7.49 19.65 -2.75
C ALA A 56 -9.00 19.92 -2.95
N SER A 57 -9.57 19.33 -4.01
CA SER A 57 -11.02 19.29 -4.17
C SER A 57 -11.64 18.36 -3.13
N TRP A 58 -12.81 18.73 -2.60
CA TRP A 58 -13.51 17.94 -1.57
C TRP A 58 -13.91 16.54 -2.04
N ILE A 59 -14.27 16.40 -3.32
CA ILE A 59 -14.60 15.12 -3.95
C ILE A 59 -13.90 15.09 -5.30
N ARG A 60 -13.18 14.00 -5.58
CA ARG A 60 -12.58 13.74 -6.89
C ARG A 60 -12.92 12.31 -7.31
N PHE A 61 -13.66 12.17 -8.40
CA PHE A 61 -13.92 10.86 -9.00
C PHE A 61 -12.76 10.50 -9.93
N PRO A 62 -12.01 9.42 -9.68
CA PRO A 62 -10.95 9.00 -10.58
C PRO A 62 -11.58 8.29 -11.78
N TYR A 63 -11.30 8.76 -12.99
CA TYR A 63 -11.73 8.10 -14.23
C TYR A 63 -10.60 7.20 -14.76
N PRO A 64 -10.94 6.09 -15.45
CA PRO A 64 -9.94 5.23 -16.06
C PRO A 64 -9.09 6.05 -17.06
N LEU A 65 -7.79 5.76 -17.11
CA LEU A 65 -6.82 6.43 -18.01
C LEU A 65 -6.61 7.94 -17.75
N GLN A 66 -6.89 8.46 -16.54
CA GLN A 66 -6.62 9.87 -16.25
C GLN A 66 -5.13 10.28 -16.29
N TRP A 67 -4.21 9.31 -16.31
CA TRP A 67 -2.75 9.53 -16.32
C TRP A 67 -2.11 9.48 -17.70
N GLY A 68 -2.90 9.29 -18.77
CA GLY A 68 -2.41 9.27 -20.15
C GLY A 68 -2.86 8.05 -20.94
N THR A 69 -2.39 7.98 -22.18
CA THR A 69 -2.65 6.85 -23.08
C THR A 69 -1.79 5.65 -22.69
N LEU A 70 -2.36 4.44 -22.83
CA LEU A 70 -1.62 3.21 -22.62
C LEU A 70 -0.53 3.07 -23.69
N ASN A 71 0.72 3.31 -23.31
CA ASN A 71 1.88 3.04 -24.15
C ASN A 71 2.46 1.70 -23.69
N ALA A 72 2.64 0.78 -24.63
CA ALA A 72 3.22 -0.53 -24.36
C ALA A 72 4.47 -0.68 -25.22
N ASP A 73 5.64 -0.40 -24.64
CA ASP A 73 6.90 -0.85 -25.21
C ASP A 73 7.17 -2.29 -24.78
N ALA A 74 7.58 -3.14 -25.72
CA ALA A 74 7.77 -4.56 -25.44
C ALA A 74 8.85 -4.82 -24.37
N GLY A 75 9.88 -3.96 -24.30
CA GLY A 75 10.94 -4.05 -23.29
C GLY A 75 10.43 -3.72 -21.89
N GLU A 76 9.68 -2.61 -21.76
CA GLU A 76 9.10 -2.19 -20.48
C GLU A 76 8.04 -3.17 -19.97
N VAL A 77 7.21 -3.71 -20.88
CA VAL A 77 6.21 -4.74 -20.53
C VAL A 77 6.90 -5.99 -19.98
N PHE A 78 7.99 -6.46 -20.59
CA PHE A 78 8.71 -7.64 -20.10
C PHE A 78 9.30 -7.42 -18.70
N LEU A 79 9.85 -6.23 -18.44
CA LEU A 79 10.35 -5.86 -17.10
C LEU A 79 9.21 -5.82 -16.08
N MET A 80 8.08 -5.24 -16.46
CA MET A 80 6.91 -5.11 -15.59
C MET A 80 6.27 -6.48 -15.26
N LEU A 81 6.41 -7.48 -16.13
CA LEU A 81 5.89 -8.84 -15.91
C LEU A 81 6.57 -9.60 -14.76
N ALA A 82 7.72 -9.16 -14.29
CA ALA A 82 8.38 -9.77 -13.12
C ALA A 82 7.54 -9.60 -11.84
N ALA A 83 6.95 -8.43 -11.62
CA ALA A 83 6.14 -8.14 -10.43
C ALA A 83 4.88 -9.02 -10.29
N PRO A 84 4.02 -9.20 -11.32
CA PRO A 84 2.87 -10.08 -11.24
C PRO A 84 3.27 -11.56 -11.12
N PHE A 85 4.43 -11.96 -11.67
CA PHE A 85 4.94 -13.31 -11.51
C PHE A 85 5.31 -13.62 -10.05
N VAL A 86 6.05 -12.73 -9.39
CA VAL A 86 6.34 -12.84 -7.96
C VAL A 86 5.06 -12.88 -7.14
N SER A 87 4.10 -12.01 -7.48
CA SER A 87 2.80 -11.93 -6.81
C SER A 87 1.99 -13.24 -6.91
N LEU A 88 2.06 -13.95 -8.04
CA LEU A 88 1.43 -15.26 -8.21
C LEU A 88 2.03 -16.31 -7.29
N ILE A 89 3.36 -16.33 -7.14
CA ILE A 89 4.07 -17.26 -6.24
C ILE A 89 3.72 -16.96 -4.79
N GLU A 90 3.78 -15.69 -4.39
CA GLU A 90 3.47 -15.24 -3.02
C GLU A 90 2.03 -15.55 -2.62
N SER A 91 1.07 -15.27 -3.50
CA SER A 91 -0.35 -15.56 -3.24
C SER A 91 -0.61 -17.05 -3.04
N THR A 92 0.05 -17.92 -3.82
CA THR A 92 -0.04 -19.38 -3.67
C THR A 92 0.48 -19.83 -2.30
N GLY A 93 1.64 -19.31 -1.88
CA GLY A 93 2.20 -19.58 -0.55
C GLY A 93 1.29 -19.12 0.58
N ARG A 94 0.66 -17.95 0.43
CA ARG A 94 -0.33 -17.40 1.38
C ARG A 94 -1.57 -18.28 1.51
N PHE A 95 -2.12 -18.81 0.41
CA PHE A 95 -3.27 -19.72 0.49
C PHE A 95 -2.95 -20.98 1.29
N ILE A 96 -1.76 -21.56 1.08
CA ILE A 96 -1.31 -22.75 1.82
C ILE A 96 -1.07 -22.41 3.30
N ALA A 97 -0.44 -21.27 3.59
CA ALA A 97 -0.22 -20.82 4.96
C ALA A 97 -1.55 -20.55 5.68
N ALA A 98 -2.48 -19.85 5.03
CA ALA A 98 -3.80 -19.55 5.56
C ALA A 98 -4.62 -20.83 5.82
N ALA A 99 -4.59 -21.81 4.91
CA ALA A 99 -5.23 -23.09 5.12
C ALA A 99 -4.66 -23.82 6.36
N ARG A 100 -3.34 -23.77 6.56
CA ARG A 100 -2.69 -24.34 7.75
C ARG A 100 -3.07 -23.59 9.03
N TYR A 101 -3.05 -22.26 9.01
CA TYR A 101 -3.47 -21.43 10.16
C TYR A 101 -4.94 -21.66 10.53
N GLY A 102 -5.81 -21.79 9.53
CA GLY A 102 -7.23 -22.07 9.72
C GLY A 102 -7.55 -23.54 10.00
N SER A 103 -6.56 -24.43 10.05
CA SER A 103 -6.75 -25.89 10.13
C SER A 103 -7.73 -26.41 9.07
N ALA A 104 -7.75 -25.78 7.89
CA ALA A 104 -8.59 -26.12 6.77
C ALA A 104 -7.91 -27.16 5.86
N THR A 105 -8.71 -27.84 5.04
CA THR A 105 -8.22 -28.76 4.01
C THR A 105 -7.31 -28.03 3.01
N TYR A 106 -6.32 -28.74 2.48
CA TYR A 106 -5.40 -28.21 1.47
C TYR A 106 -6.15 -27.65 0.25
N CYS A 107 -5.71 -26.49 -0.26
CA CYS A 107 -6.38 -25.79 -1.36
C CYS A 107 -6.37 -26.62 -2.65
N PRO A 108 -7.53 -26.91 -3.27
CA PRO A 108 -7.59 -27.63 -4.54
C PRO A 108 -7.07 -26.78 -5.70
N ALA A 109 -6.54 -27.43 -6.74
CA ALA A 109 -5.96 -26.75 -7.91
C ALA A 109 -6.95 -25.83 -8.65
N SER A 110 -8.24 -26.17 -8.66
CA SER A 110 -9.29 -25.35 -9.27
C SER A 110 -9.54 -24.02 -8.53
N PHE A 111 -9.22 -23.95 -7.24
CA PHE A 111 -9.29 -22.70 -6.48
C PHE A 111 -8.10 -21.80 -6.84
N LEU A 112 -6.90 -22.37 -6.90
CA LEU A 112 -5.69 -21.60 -7.24
C LEU A 112 -5.76 -20.99 -8.64
N SER A 113 -6.27 -21.72 -9.64
CA SER A 113 -6.43 -21.19 -11.00
C SER A 113 -7.45 -20.04 -11.08
N ARG A 114 -8.56 -20.14 -10.36
CA ARG A 114 -9.56 -19.06 -10.25
C ARG A 114 -8.99 -17.82 -9.55
N SER A 115 -8.24 -18.02 -8.48
CA SER A 115 -7.56 -16.95 -7.76
C SER A 115 -6.53 -16.24 -8.64
N ALA A 116 -5.75 -16.97 -9.44
CA ALA A 116 -4.82 -16.39 -10.41
C ALA A 116 -5.53 -15.51 -11.44
N GLY A 117 -6.70 -15.94 -11.95
CA GLY A 117 -7.53 -15.12 -12.83
C GLY A 117 -8.01 -13.83 -12.18
N TRP A 118 -8.45 -13.90 -10.92
CA TRP A 118 -8.91 -12.72 -10.17
C TRP A 118 -7.78 -11.74 -9.85
N LEU A 119 -6.58 -12.26 -9.53
CA LEU A 119 -5.37 -11.46 -9.33
C LEU A 119 -5.01 -10.68 -10.60
N GLY A 120 -5.02 -11.35 -11.76
CA GLY A 120 -4.75 -10.70 -13.04
C GLY A 120 -5.78 -9.61 -13.37
N LEU A 121 -7.07 -9.86 -13.13
CA LEU A 121 -8.12 -8.86 -13.32
C LEU A 121 -7.92 -7.63 -12.41
N GLY A 122 -7.58 -7.85 -11.15
CA GLY A 122 -7.28 -6.77 -10.20
C GLY A 122 -6.09 -5.92 -10.65
N MET A 123 -5.01 -6.55 -11.12
CA MET A 123 -3.83 -5.85 -11.64
C MET A 123 -4.14 -5.02 -12.90
N LEU A 124 -4.99 -5.53 -13.81
CA LEU A 124 -5.42 -4.77 -14.99
C LEU A 124 -6.23 -3.53 -14.62
N LEU A 125 -7.17 -3.66 -13.68
CA LEU A 125 -7.97 -2.53 -13.19
C LEU A 125 -7.09 -1.50 -12.47
N ASN A 126 -6.13 -1.95 -11.68
CA ASN A 126 -5.14 -1.12 -11.02
C ASN A 126 -4.30 -0.32 -12.03
N GLY A 127 -3.81 -0.97 -13.09
CA GLY A 127 -3.08 -0.28 -14.16
C GLY A 127 -3.94 0.76 -14.88
N LEU A 128 -5.22 0.46 -15.13
CA LEU A 128 -6.16 1.40 -15.76
C LEU A 128 -6.42 2.64 -14.89
N TRP A 129 -6.44 2.44 -13.57
CA TRP A 129 -6.54 3.49 -12.56
C TRP A 129 -5.18 4.00 -12.07
N GLY A 130 -4.09 3.80 -12.83
CA GLY A 130 -2.79 4.39 -12.56
C GLY A 130 -2.24 4.10 -11.15
N THR A 131 -2.72 3.03 -10.51
CA THR A 131 -2.17 2.60 -9.22
C THR A 131 -0.91 1.79 -9.51
N ASP A 132 0.23 2.35 -9.13
CA ASP A 132 1.56 1.77 -9.33
C ASP A 132 1.72 0.42 -8.59
N SER A 133 0.99 0.22 -7.50
CA SER A 133 0.94 -1.04 -6.77
C SER A 133 -0.16 -1.96 -7.29
N GLY A 134 0.21 -3.16 -7.74
CA GLY A 134 -0.73 -4.23 -8.03
C GLY A 134 -1.50 -4.67 -6.77
N ALA A 135 -2.76 -5.05 -6.92
CA ALA A 135 -3.55 -5.64 -5.84
C ALA A 135 -3.13 -7.09 -5.66
N THR A 136 -2.25 -7.34 -4.70
CA THR A 136 -1.66 -8.66 -4.46
C THR A 136 -1.92 -9.11 -3.02
N VAL A 137 -1.74 -10.41 -2.82
CA VAL A 137 -1.68 -10.99 -1.48
C VAL A 137 -0.20 -11.20 -1.16
N SER A 138 0.57 -10.11 -0.98
CA SER A 138 2.03 -10.16 -0.67
C SER A 138 2.33 -10.18 0.83
N VAL A 139 3.35 -10.96 1.23
CA VAL A 139 3.88 -11.03 2.62
C VAL A 139 4.73 -9.83 2.98
#